data_AF-W2PCC0-F1
#
_entry.id   AF-W2PCC0-F1
#
_cell.length_a   1.000
_cell.length_b   1.000
_cell.length_c   1.000
_cell.angle_alpha   90.00
_cell.angle_beta   90.00
_cell.angle_gamma   90.00
#
_symmetry.space_group_name_H-M   'P 1'
#
loop_
_entity.id
_entity.type
_entity.pdbx_description
1 polymer ?
#
loop_
_entity_poly.entity_id
_entity_poly.type
_entity_poly.pdbx_seq_one_letter_code
_entity_poly.pdbx_strand_id
1 'polypeptide(L)'
;MGFLRVLDAFSSHSADLVRYGKGFQARTATVDQFQWSYLIRPAANAKSREIVVFLHGLGSSKEAWLRVASGLNKNYHVVIPDLPGHGKTTPLDPNMNFAADRQARRLHEFFESELYPNNKVHLVGTCMGATIAASRSVTSTIWAN
;
A
#
# COMPACT_ATOMS: atom_id res chain seq x y z
N MET A 1 30.94 -16.89 6.45
CA MET A 1 29.79 -16.13 7.02
C MET A 1 28.56 -16.25 6.12
N GLY A 2 27.76 -17.32 6.22
CA GLY A 2 26.62 -17.55 5.30
C GLY A 2 25.39 -18.21 5.92
N PHE A 3 25.31 -18.34 7.25
CA PHE A 3 24.28 -19.16 7.91
C PHE A 3 23.16 -18.38 8.62
N LEU A 4 23.21 -17.04 8.64
CA LEU A 4 22.28 -16.21 9.44
C LEU A 4 21.08 -15.63 8.68
N ARG A 5 20.99 -15.77 7.35
CA ARG A 5 19.89 -15.16 6.57
C ARG A 5 18.63 -16.00 6.43
N VAL A 6 18.66 -17.28 6.81
CA VAL A 6 17.52 -18.19 6.58
C VAL A 6 16.51 -18.17 7.75
N LEU A 7 16.94 -17.82 8.96
CA LEU A 7 16.06 -17.82 10.15
C LEU A 7 15.18 -16.56 10.26
N ASP A 8 15.64 -15.40 9.77
CA ASP A 8 14.87 -14.15 9.82
C ASP A 8 13.64 -14.17 8.88
N ALA A 9 13.73 -14.89 7.77
CA ALA A 9 12.64 -15.02 6.81
C ALA A 9 11.47 -15.84 7.39
N PHE A 10 11.73 -16.93 8.12
CA PHE A 10 10.66 -17.75 8.71
C PHE A 10 9.96 -17.07 9.89
N SER A 11 10.70 -16.27 10.68
CA SER A 11 10.17 -15.53 11.83
C SER A 11 9.26 -14.36 11.41
N SER A 12 9.68 -13.58 10.40
CA SER A 12 8.89 -12.45 9.88
C SER A 12 7.55 -12.89 9.27
N HIS A 13 7.53 -14.00 8.52
CA HIS A 13 6.30 -14.50 7.89
C HIS A 13 5.28 -15.01 8.92
N SER A 14 5.74 -15.64 10.01
CA SER A 14 4.85 -16.15 11.06
C SER A 14 4.33 -15.02 11.96
N ALA A 15 5.15 -14.01 12.28
CA ALA A 15 4.71 -12.80 12.95
C ALA A 15 3.67 -12.00 12.14
N ASP A 16 3.86 -11.90 10.81
CA ASP A 16 2.91 -11.22 9.92
C ASP A 16 1.58 -11.98 9.81
N LEU A 17 1.60 -13.31 9.76
CA LEU A 17 0.39 -14.13 9.78
C LEU A 17 -0.42 -13.94 11.07
N VAL A 18 0.26 -13.91 12.22
CA VAL A 18 -0.37 -13.70 13.53
C VAL A 18 -0.92 -12.27 13.66
N ARG A 19 -0.22 -11.28 13.09
CA ARG A 19 -0.54 -9.86 13.25
C ARG A 19 -1.55 -9.32 12.24
N TYR A 20 -1.51 -9.79 10.99
CA TYR A 20 -2.30 -9.23 9.88
C TYR A 20 -3.24 -10.25 9.23
N GLY A 21 -3.15 -11.54 9.58
CA GLY A 21 -4.06 -12.57 9.13
C GLY A 21 -3.70 -13.19 7.76
N LYS A 22 -4.72 -13.67 7.03
CA LYS A 22 -4.66 -14.61 5.88
C LYS A 22 -3.84 -14.15 4.66
N GLY A 23 -2.51 -14.12 4.79
CA GLY A 23 -1.57 -13.90 3.69
C GLY A 23 -1.19 -12.45 3.41
N PHE A 24 -1.43 -11.54 4.36
CA PHE A 24 -0.86 -10.19 4.31
C PHE A 24 0.56 -10.21 4.85
N GLN A 25 1.48 -9.58 4.12
CA GLN A 25 2.88 -9.40 4.47
C GLN A 25 3.15 -7.91 4.67
N ALA A 26 3.84 -7.55 5.74
CA ALA A 26 4.29 -6.17 5.93
C ALA A 26 5.56 -5.92 5.13
N ARG A 27 5.58 -4.81 4.40
CA ARG A 27 6.74 -4.35 3.63
C ARG A 27 7.01 -2.89 3.88
N THR A 28 8.24 -2.51 3.54
CA THR A 28 8.65 -1.12 3.51
C THR A 28 9.33 -0.82 2.18
N ALA A 29 9.21 0.42 1.72
CA ALA A 29 9.87 0.92 0.53
C ALA A 29 10.35 2.35 0.76
N THR A 30 11.54 2.66 0.26
CA THR A 30 12.05 4.03 0.31
C THR A 30 11.71 4.71 -1.01
N VAL A 31 10.88 5.75 -0.95
CA VAL A 31 10.46 6.53 -2.11
C VAL A 31 10.58 8.00 -1.74
N ASP A 32 11.38 8.73 -2.52
CA ASP A 32 11.79 10.10 -2.20
C ASP A 32 12.43 10.16 -0.79
N GLN A 33 11.92 11.00 0.10
CA GLN A 33 12.38 11.12 1.49
C GLN A 33 11.61 10.24 2.47
N PHE A 34 10.64 9.45 1.98
CA PHE A 34 9.74 8.66 2.82
C PHE A 34 10.11 7.19 2.84
N GLN A 35 10.14 6.61 4.04
CA GLN A 35 10.13 5.17 4.22
C GLN A 35 8.67 4.73 4.39
N TRP A 36 8.05 4.34 3.29
CA TRP A 36 6.68 3.86 3.24
C TRP A 36 6.54 2.54 3.99
N SER A 37 5.50 2.41 4.80
CA SER A 37 5.06 1.12 5.33
C SER A 37 3.76 0.71 4.66
N TYR A 38 3.70 -0.51 4.13
CA TYR A 38 2.50 -1.01 3.47
C TYR A 38 2.30 -2.50 3.74
N LEU A 39 1.06 -2.95 3.64
CA LEU A 39 0.72 -4.37 3.62
C LEU A 39 0.49 -4.80 2.18
N ILE A 40 0.98 -5.98 1.84
CA ILE A 40 0.71 -6.62 0.56
C ILE A 40 0.13 -8.00 0.76
N ARG A 41 -0.92 -8.32 0.00
CA ARG A 41 -1.38 -9.70 -0.20
C ARG A 41 -1.32 -10.00 -1.69
N PRO A 42 -0.40 -10.87 -2.14
CA PRO A 42 -0.35 -11.23 -3.55
C PRO A 42 -1.63 -11.98 -3.96
N ALA A 43 -2.03 -11.83 -5.23
CA ALA A 43 -3.10 -12.64 -5.78
C ALA A 43 -2.71 -14.13 -5.78
N ALA A 44 -3.70 -15.01 -5.67
CA ALA A 44 -3.53 -16.45 -5.83
C ALA A 44 -2.97 -16.81 -7.23
N ASN A 45 -3.38 -16.06 -8.25
CA ASN A 45 -2.77 -16.12 -9.57
C ASN A 45 -1.70 -15.02 -9.68
N ALA A 46 -0.42 -15.42 -9.66
CA ALA A 46 0.70 -14.49 -9.78
C ALA A 46 0.77 -13.73 -11.12
N LYS A 47 0.02 -14.16 -12.15
CA LYS A 47 -0.12 -13.45 -13.43
C LYS A 47 -1.25 -12.42 -13.42
N SER A 48 -2.02 -12.31 -12.33
CA SER A 48 -3.04 -11.28 -12.20
C SER A 48 -2.40 -9.91 -12.28
N ARG A 49 -2.99 -9.03 -13.09
CA ARG A 49 -2.55 -7.63 -13.22
C ARG A 49 -3.48 -6.66 -12.48
N GLU A 50 -4.46 -7.20 -11.76
CA GLU A 50 -5.45 -6.41 -11.04
C GLU A 50 -4.98 -6.18 -9.60
N ILE A 51 -4.67 -4.93 -9.27
CA ILE A 51 -4.27 -4.49 -7.94
C ILE A 51 -5.39 -3.65 -7.34
N VAL A 52 -5.80 -3.96 -6.11
CA VAL A 52 -6.70 -3.12 -5.32
C VAL A 52 -5.89 -2.46 -4.22
N VAL A 53 -5.91 -1.13 -4.20
CA VAL A 53 -5.21 -0.33 -3.19
C VAL A 53 -6.22 0.31 -2.26
N PHE A 54 -6.06 0.07 -0.96
CA PHE A 54 -6.92 0.63 0.09
C PHE A 54 -6.22 1.79 0.80
N LEU A 55 -6.81 2.99 0.68
CA LEU A 55 -6.29 4.23 1.26
C LEU A 55 -7.08 4.61 2.51
N HIS A 56 -6.40 4.71 3.64
CA HIS A 56 -7.03 5.14 4.89
C HIS A 56 -7.26 6.67 4.90
N GLY A 57 -8.16 7.13 5.78
CA GLY A 57 -8.41 8.55 6.01
C GLY A 57 -7.43 9.16 7.03
N LEU A 58 -7.58 10.47 7.28
CA LEU A 58 -6.79 11.21 8.28
C LEU A 58 -6.93 10.57 9.68
N GLY A 59 -5.83 10.43 10.40
CA GLY A 59 -5.82 9.85 11.76
C GLY A 59 -6.04 8.34 11.84
N SER A 60 -6.10 7.66 10.69
CA SER A 60 -6.18 6.20 10.59
C SER A 60 -4.87 5.60 10.05
N SER A 61 -4.83 4.28 9.88
CA SER A 61 -3.68 3.53 9.37
C SER A 61 -4.12 2.33 8.53
N LYS A 62 -3.19 1.68 7.84
CA LYS A 62 -3.43 0.49 7.00
C LYS A 62 -4.18 -0.64 7.72
N GLU A 63 -4.04 -0.76 9.04
CA GLU A 63 -4.71 -1.78 9.85
C GLU A 63 -6.25 -1.65 9.80
N ALA A 64 -6.80 -0.45 9.55
CA ALA A 64 -8.25 -0.23 9.46
C ALA A 64 -8.90 -1.01 8.30
N TRP A 65 -8.14 -1.29 7.24
CA TRP A 65 -8.65 -1.98 6.05
C TRP A 65 -8.50 -3.51 6.13
N LEU A 66 -7.78 -4.06 7.11
CA LEU A 66 -7.50 -5.49 7.19
C LEU A 66 -8.74 -6.37 7.14
N ARG A 67 -9.80 -5.98 7.87
CA ARG A 67 -11.05 -6.75 7.93
C ARG A 67 -11.76 -6.79 6.57
N VAL A 68 -11.82 -5.65 5.88
CA VAL A 68 -12.45 -5.52 4.56
C VAL A 68 -11.61 -6.22 3.49
N ALA A 69 -10.30 -5.95 3.48
CA ALA A 69 -9.34 -6.51 2.53
C ALA A 69 -9.23 -8.04 2.64
N SER A 70 -9.40 -8.60 3.84
CA SER A 70 -9.44 -10.05 4.06
C SER A 70 -10.65 -10.75 3.43
N GLY A 71 -11.75 -10.03 3.22
CA GLY A 71 -12.95 -10.52 2.54
C GLY A 71 -12.86 -10.47 1.01
N LEU A 72 -11.89 -9.73 0.47
CA LEU A 72 -11.74 -9.58 -0.98
C LEU A 72 -11.26 -10.89 -1.62
N ASN A 73 -11.81 -11.18 -2.81
CA ASN A 73 -11.43 -12.33 -3.62
C ASN A 73 -9.90 -12.42 -3.75
N LYS A 74 -9.36 -13.65 -3.66
CA LYS A 74 -7.92 -13.94 -3.72
C LYS A 74 -7.32 -13.70 -5.11
N ASN A 75 -8.12 -13.43 -6.15
CA ASN A 75 -7.63 -13.16 -7.51
C ASN A 75 -7.01 -11.76 -7.69
N TYR A 76 -7.17 -10.88 -6.69
CA TYR A 76 -6.61 -9.53 -6.70
C TYR A 76 -5.36 -9.44 -5.84
N HIS A 77 -4.35 -8.75 -6.35
CA HIS A 77 -3.28 -8.23 -5.52
C HIS A 77 -3.87 -7.14 -4.64
N VAL A 78 -3.58 -7.16 -3.35
CA VAL A 78 -4.06 -6.13 -2.42
C VAL A 78 -2.89 -5.41 -1.83
N VAL A 79 -2.94 -4.09 -1.86
CA VAL A 79 -1.93 -3.22 -1.26
C VAL A 79 -2.63 -2.26 -0.31
N ILE A 80 -2.10 -2.08 0.90
CA ILE A 80 -2.64 -1.18 1.91
C ILE A 80 -1.49 -0.34 2.48
N PRO A 81 -1.21 0.84 1.89
CA PRO A 81 -0.15 1.70 2.38
C PRO A 81 -0.60 2.55 3.59
N ASP A 82 0.36 2.86 4.46
CA ASP A 82 0.26 4.01 5.36
C ASP A 82 0.69 5.27 4.60
N LEU A 83 -0.18 6.28 4.54
CA LEU A 83 0.15 7.55 3.89
C LEU A 83 1.21 8.32 4.70
N PRO A 84 2.07 9.13 4.04
CA PRO A 84 3.05 9.98 4.70
C PRO A 84 2.49 10.77 5.88
N GLY A 85 3.16 10.63 7.03
CA GLY A 85 2.78 11.20 8.33
C GLY A 85 1.68 10.42 9.08
N HIS A 86 1.38 9.19 8.65
CA HIS A 86 0.47 8.28 9.33
C HIS A 86 1.12 6.91 9.57
N GLY A 87 0.59 6.19 10.56
CA GLY A 87 0.97 4.82 10.87
C GLY A 87 2.47 4.66 11.08
N LYS A 88 3.11 3.85 10.24
CA LYS A 88 4.54 3.53 10.32
C LYS A 88 5.37 4.15 9.19
N THR A 89 4.78 4.97 8.32
CA THR A 89 5.52 5.66 7.27
C THR A 89 6.29 6.83 7.87
N THR A 90 7.62 6.82 7.74
CA THR A 90 8.51 7.85 8.28
C THR A 90 9.05 8.76 7.17
N PRO A 91 9.44 10.02 7.49
CA PRO A 91 9.34 10.68 8.79
C PRO A 91 7.90 11.06 9.17
N LEU A 92 7.63 11.05 10.49
CA LEU A 92 6.42 11.65 11.06
C LEU A 92 6.72 13.12 11.38
N ASP A 93 6.54 13.99 10.40
CA ASP A 93 6.71 15.44 10.56
C ASP A 93 5.35 16.14 10.65
N PRO A 94 4.99 16.75 11.80
CA PRO A 94 3.73 17.48 11.95
C PRO A 94 3.67 18.75 11.08
N ASN A 95 4.80 19.28 10.62
CA ASN A 95 4.86 20.45 9.74
C ASN A 95 4.71 20.09 8.26
N MET A 96 4.62 18.80 7.94
CA MET A 96 4.47 18.35 6.57
C MET A 96 3.15 18.83 5.96
N ASN A 97 3.17 19.18 4.68
CA ASN A 97 1.94 19.50 3.97
C ASN A 97 1.11 18.22 3.71
N PHE A 98 -0.04 18.11 4.39
CA PHE A 98 -1.01 17.02 4.30
C PHE A 98 -2.13 17.27 3.27
N ALA A 99 -2.05 18.34 2.47
CA ALA A 99 -3.04 18.62 1.45
C ALA A 99 -3.21 17.42 0.49
N ALA A 100 -4.45 17.19 0.06
CA ALA A 100 -4.84 15.98 -0.67
C ALA A 100 -4.09 15.83 -2.00
N ASP A 101 -3.77 16.93 -2.68
CA ASP A 101 -2.97 16.96 -3.91
C ASP A 101 -1.52 16.50 -3.65
N ARG A 102 -0.90 16.95 -2.55
CA ARG A 102 0.44 16.54 -2.14
C ARG A 102 0.48 15.07 -1.79
N GLN A 103 -0.51 14.58 -1.04
CA GLN A 103 -0.62 13.16 -0.72
C GLN A 103 -0.89 12.30 -1.96
N ALA A 104 -1.73 12.78 -2.89
CA ALA A 104 -1.96 12.10 -4.17
C ALA A 104 -0.71 12.03 -5.04
N ARG A 105 0.14 13.05 -5.01
CA ARG A 105 1.43 13.04 -5.71
C ARG A 105 2.40 12.01 -5.13
N ARG A 106 2.61 12.05 -3.80
CA ARG A 106 3.47 11.08 -3.09
C ARG A 106 3.01 9.64 -3.33
N LEU A 107 1.70 9.40 -3.29
CA LEU A 107 1.13 8.08 -3.55
C LEU A 107 1.40 7.58 -4.98
N HIS A 108 1.37 8.47 -5.96
CA HIS A 108 1.66 8.12 -7.34
C HIS A 108 3.12 7.77 -7.55
N GLU A 109 4.04 8.54 -6.98
CA GLU A 109 5.48 8.24 -6.99
C GLU A 109 5.74 6.86 -6.35
N PHE A 110 5.04 6.55 -5.25
CA PHE A 110 5.09 5.22 -4.62
C PHE A 110 4.54 4.10 -5.53
N PHE A 111 3.45 4.35 -6.26
CA PHE A 111 2.93 3.35 -7.21
C PHE A 111 3.89 3.11 -8.37
N GLU A 112 4.49 4.17 -8.92
CA GLU A 112 5.46 4.03 -10.01
C GLU A 112 6.67 3.20 -9.59
N SER A 113 7.17 3.39 -8.36
CA SER A 113 8.34 2.65 -7.88
C SER A 113 8.03 1.20 -7.51
N GLU A 114 6.91 0.94 -6.83
CA GLU A 114 6.65 -0.38 -6.22
C GLU A 114 5.66 -1.26 -6.99
N LEU A 115 4.80 -0.67 -7.85
CA LEU A 115 3.64 -1.37 -8.42
C LEU A 115 3.60 -1.39 -9.97
N TYR A 116 4.53 -0.76 -10.68
CA TYR A 116 4.50 -0.60 -12.15
C TYR A 116 5.79 -1.07 -12.87
N PRO A 117 5.73 -1.43 -14.19
CA PRO A 117 4.69 -1.12 -15.17
C PRO A 117 3.72 -2.27 -15.54
N ASN A 118 2.47 -1.93 -15.93
CA ASN A 118 1.39 -2.78 -16.51
C ASN A 118 0.31 -3.37 -15.58
N ASN A 119 0.11 -2.83 -14.39
CA ASN A 119 -0.99 -3.27 -13.52
C ASN A 119 -2.21 -2.34 -13.60
N LYS A 120 -3.42 -2.91 -13.63
CA LYS A 120 -4.68 -2.17 -13.50
C LYS A 120 -4.93 -1.95 -12.00
N VAL A 121 -4.94 -0.69 -11.59
CA VAL A 121 -5.08 -0.30 -10.18
C VAL A 121 -6.49 0.20 -9.90
N HIS A 122 -7.14 -0.42 -8.92
CA HIS A 122 -8.42 0.03 -8.36
C HIS A 122 -8.15 0.70 -7.02
N LEU A 123 -8.56 1.96 -6.89
CA LEU A 123 -8.39 2.72 -5.65
C LEU A 123 -9.67 2.69 -4.84
N VAL A 124 -9.56 2.30 -3.58
CA VAL A 124 -10.64 2.35 -2.59
C VAL A 124 -10.16 3.21 -1.43
N GLY A 125 -10.91 4.23 -1.05
CA GLY A 125 -10.48 5.10 0.05
C GLY A 125 -11.65 5.79 0.76
N THR A 126 -11.38 6.26 1.98
CA THR A 126 -12.34 6.99 2.82
C THR A 126 -11.85 8.41 3.06
N CYS A 127 -12.73 9.42 2.96
CA CYS A 127 -12.43 10.84 3.22
C CYS A 127 -11.23 11.38 2.42
N MET A 128 -10.09 11.71 3.05
CA MET A 128 -8.86 12.12 2.35
C MET A 128 -8.42 11.06 1.33
N GLY A 129 -8.54 9.78 1.66
CA GLY A 129 -8.31 8.68 0.72
C GLY A 129 -9.32 8.69 -0.43
N ALA A 130 -10.57 9.12 -0.20
CA ALA A 130 -11.58 9.30 -1.24
C ALA A 130 -11.30 10.54 -2.10
N THR A 131 -10.81 11.64 -1.54
CA THR A 131 -10.39 12.84 -2.30
C THR A 131 -9.15 12.57 -3.15
N ILE A 132 -8.18 11.80 -2.64
CA ILE A 132 -7.02 11.33 -3.38
C ILE A 132 -7.44 10.36 -4.49
N ALA A 133 -8.31 9.40 -4.17
CA ALA A 133 -8.86 8.48 -5.15
C ALA A 133 -9.66 9.24 -6.22
N ALA A 134 -10.46 10.22 -5.84
CA ALA A 134 -11.27 11.05 -6.74
C ALA A 134 -10.41 11.93 -7.67
N SER A 135 -9.38 12.57 -7.14
CA SER A 135 -8.47 13.40 -7.94
C SER A 135 -7.66 12.58 -8.95
N ARG A 136 -7.42 11.29 -8.65
CA ARG A 136 -6.76 10.35 -9.57
C ARG A 136 -7.75 9.60 -10.47
N SER A 137 -9.00 9.40 -10.07
CA SER A 137 -10.02 8.69 -10.85
C SER A 137 -10.58 9.52 -12.00
N VAL A 138 -10.47 10.85 -11.97
CA VAL A 138 -10.80 11.71 -13.13
C VAL A 138 -9.82 11.48 -14.29
N THR A 139 -8.69 10.80 -14.07
CA THR A 139 -7.79 10.37 -15.13
C THR A 139 -7.86 8.86 -15.34
N SER A 140 -9.05 8.35 -15.69
CA SER A 140 -9.13 7.20 -16.61
C SER A 140 -8.87 7.70 -18.04
N THR A 141 -7.72 8.34 -18.25
CA THR A 141 -7.13 8.44 -19.59
C THR A 141 -6.11 7.33 -19.64
N ILE A 142 -6.28 6.48 -20.64
CA ILE A 142 -5.36 5.44 -21.07
C ILE A 142 -3.94 6.02 -21.04
N TRP A 143 -3.11 5.61 -20.08
CA TRP A 143 -1.66 5.88 -20.16
C TRP A 143 -1.03 4.70 -20.87
N ALA A 144 -1.28 4.65 -22.17
CA ALA A 144 -0.44 3.99 -23.14
C ALA A 144 0.28 5.12 -23.90
N ASN A 145 1.57 5.25 -23.65
CA ASN A 145 2.61 5.56 -24.64
C ASN A 145 3.97 5.37 -24.00
#